data_AF-A0A403N451-F1
#
_entry.id   AF-A0A403N451-F1
#
_cell.length_a   1.000
_cell.length_b   1.000
_cell.length_c   1.000
_cell.angle_alpha   90.00
_cell.angle_beta   90.00
_cell.angle_gamma   90.00
#
_symmetry.space_group_name_H-M   'P 1'
#
loop_
_entity.id
_entity.type
_entity.pdbx_description
1 polymer ?
#
loop_
_entity_poly.entity_id
_entity_poly.type
_entity_poly.pdbx_seq_one_letter_code
_entity_poly.pdbx_strand_id
1 'polypeptide(L)'
;MTTITKERIELFVKSPLENGLTRGEQMELARIALASLEAEPVAYMCKDGDDVEYNGHDEFSGGSKGVPLYAAPPAPVVPEEITDESTEQRLMGRRWAHSFCAGWNACRAAMLSGGKS
;
A
#
# COMPACT_ATOMS: atom_id res chain seq x y z
N MET A 1 -9.42 4.88 -6.96
CA MET A 1 -8.33 5.42 -6.10
C MET A 1 -7.00 5.14 -6.77
N THR A 2 -6.26 6.19 -7.14
CA THR A 2 -5.01 6.14 -7.90
C THR A 2 -3.82 6.02 -6.95
N THR A 3 -3.22 4.83 -6.86
CA THR A 3 -1.98 4.59 -6.12
C THR A 3 -0.81 5.31 -6.81
N ILE A 4 0.03 6.04 -6.06
CA ILE A 4 1.25 6.62 -6.61
C ILE A 4 2.27 5.51 -6.88
N THR A 5 2.78 5.41 -8.12
CA THR A 5 3.70 4.34 -8.49
C THR A 5 5.15 4.68 -8.12
N LYS A 6 5.97 3.64 -7.93
CA LYS A 6 7.41 3.79 -7.68
C LYS A 6 8.09 4.57 -8.79
N GLU A 7 7.74 4.30 -10.04
CA GLU A 7 8.29 4.95 -11.23
C GLU A 7 8.02 6.45 -11.22
N ARG A 8 6.84 6.87 -10.75
CA ARG A 8 6.46 8.29 -10.66
C ARG A 8 7.23 9.02 -9.56
N ILE A 9 7.48 8.37 -8.43
CA ILE A 9 8.32 8.90 -7.35
C ILE A 9 9.79 8.99 -7.82
N GLU A 10 10.30 7.96 -8.47
CA GLU A 10 11.66 7.97 -9.02
C GLU A 10 11.85 9.07 -10.07
N LEU A 11 10.86 9.26 -10.94
CA LEU A 11 10.89 10.34 -11.93
C LEU A 11 11.00 11.69 -11.24
N PHE A 12 10.22 11.94 -10.19
CA PHE A 12 10.27 13.18 -9.43
C PHE A 12 11.62 13.40 -8.73
N VAL A 13 12.23 12.34 -8.18
CA VAL A 13 13.55 12.41 -7.53
C VAL A 13 14.67 12.69 -8.54
N LYS A 14 14.61 12.08 -9.73
CA LYS A 14 15.63 12.24 -10.78
C LYS A 14 15.50 13.59 -11.50
N SER A 15 14.26 14.01 -11.75
CA SER A 15 13.93 15.25 -12.47
C SER A 15 12.62 15.84 -11.92
N PRO A 16 12.66 17.01 -11.27
CA PRO A 16 11.44 17.69 -10.82
C PRO A 16 10.50 17.93 -12.00
N LEU A 17 9.28 17.40 -11.93
CA LEU A 17 8.26 17.59 -12.97
C LEU A 17 7.78 19.05 -12.96
N GLU A 18 7.43 19.59 -14.13
CA GLU A 18 6.96 20.99 -14.28
C GLU A 18 5.79 21.35 -13.34
N ASN A 19 4.93 20.38 -12.99
CA ASN A 19 3.76 20.56 -12.12
C ASN A 19 3.88 19.90 -10.74
N GLY A 20 5.04 19.33 -10.40
CA GLY A 20 5.28 18.65 -9.13
C GLY A 20 4.28 17.52 -8.78
N LEU A 21 4.21 17.16 -7.50
CA LEU A 21 3.20 16.24 -6.96
C LEU A 21 1.88 16.98 -6.72
N THR A 22 0.76 16.41 -7.14
CA THR A 22 -0.57 16.92 -6.78
C THR A 22 -0.80 16.81 -5.27
N ARG A 23 -1.73 17.60 -4.71
CA ARG A 23 -2.09 17.52 -3.28
C ARG A 23 -2.50 16.10 -2.86
N GLY A 24 -3.23 15.39 -3.72
CA GLY A 24 -3.64 13.99 -3.45
C GLY A 24 -2.44 13.06 -3.35
N GLU A 25 -1.47 13.20 -4.25
CA GLU A 25 -0.22 12.42 -4.24
C GLU A 25 0.66 12.74 -3.04
N GLN A 26 0.74 14.01 -2.63
CA GLN A 26 1.47 14.40 -1.43
C GLN A 26 0.85 13.77 -0.18
N MET A 27 -0.48 13.77 -0.08
CA MET A 27 -1.19 13.14 1.04
C MET A 27 -0.98 11.62 1.06
N GLU A 28 -1.01 10.97 -0.11
CA GLU A 28 -0.80 9.52 -0.19
C GLU A 28 0.65 9.14 0.13
N LEU A 29 1.63 9.91 -0.36
CA LEU A 29 3.04 9.76 -0.01
C LEU A 29 3.24 9.93 1.50
N ALA A 30 2.62 10.95 2.11
CA ALA A 30 2.71 11.19 3.55
C ALA A 30 2.13 10.02 4.36
N ARG A 31 1.00 9.42 3.93
CA ARG A 31 0.41 8.24 4.57
C ARG A 31 1.30 7.01 4.46
N ILE A 32 1.86 6.75 3.27
CA ILE A 32 2.77 5.62 3.06
C ILE A 32 4.03 5.78 3.90
N ALA A 33 4.62 6.98 3.91
CA ALA A 33 5.78 7.28 4.73
C ALA A 33 5.47 7.13 6.23
N LEU A 34 4.33 7.63 6.69
CA LEU A 34 3.89 7.49 8.08
C LEU A 34 3.72 6.02 8.47
N ALA A 35 3.00 5.23 7.66
CA ALA A 35 2.82 3.80 7.91
C ALA A 35 4.16 3.04 7.93
N SER A 36 5.11 3.43 7.09
CA SER A 36 6.46 2.84 7.08
C SER A 36 7.29 3.22 8.32
N LEU A 37 7.05 4.38 8.93
CA LEU A 37 7.74 4.83 10.14
C LEU A 37 7.12 4.25 11.41
N GLU A 38 5.81 4.00 11.41
CA GLU A 38 5.07 3.39 12.53
C GLU A 38 5.12 1.85 12.51
N ALA A 39 5.75 1.24 11.49
CA ALA A 39 5.84 -0.21 11.38
C ALA A 39 6.72 -0.81 12.48
N GLU A 40 6.16 -1.75 13.25
CA GLU A 40 6.93 -2.56 14.19
C GLU A 40 7.61 -3.74 13.46
N PRO A 41 8.86 -4.08 13.80
CA PRO A 41 9.54 -5.24 13.24
C PRO A 41 8.85 -6.53 13.68
N VAL A 42 8.79 -7.49 12.77
CA VAL A 42 8.21 -8.82 13.02
C VAL A 42 9.26 -9.85 13.46
N ALA A 43 10.53 -9.55 13.20
CA ALA A 43 11.67 -10.35 13.61
C ALA A 43 12.94 -9.49 13.54
N TYR A 44 14.04 -10.03 14.04
CA TYR A 44 15.37 -9.47 13.95
C TYR A 44 16.32 -10.54 13.40
N MET A 45 17.37 -10.12 12.69
CA MET A 45 18.42 -10.98 12.16
C MET A 45 19.78 -10.55 12.72
N CYS A 46 20.57 -11.48 13.24
CA CYS A 46 21.99 -11.25 13.52
C CYS A 46 22.84 -12.18 12.65
N LYS A 47 24.00 -11.67 12.21
CA LYS A 47 24.95 -12.45 11.41
C LYS A 47 26.32 -12.37 12.04
N ASP A 48 26.86 -13.53 12.40
CA ASP A 48 28.18 -13.68 13.00
C ASP A 48 29.01 -14.68 12.17
N GLY A 49 29.86 -14.14 11.28
CA GLY A 49 30.59 -14.96 10.31
C GLY A 49 29.65 -15.60 9.29
N ASP A 50 29.64 -16.94 9.25
CA ASP A 50 28.75 -17.72 8.38
C ASP A 50 27.41 -18.08 9.04
N ASP A 51 27.29 -17.87 10.36
CA ASP A 51 26.07 -18.17 11.11
C ASP A 51 25.08 -17.00 11.01
N VAL A 52 23.79 -17.34 10.83
CA VAL A 52 22.68 -16.38 10.79
C VAL A 52 21.63 -16.83 11.78
N GLU A 53 21.32 -15.94 12.73
CA GLU A 53 20.31 -16.15 13.75
C GLU A 53 19.09 -15.25 13.49
N TYR A 54 17.90 -15.76 13.83
CA TYR A 54 16.64 -15.02 13.76
C TYR A 54 15.87 -15.15 15.08
N ASN A 55 15.32 -14.05 15.59
CA ASN A 55 14.44 -14.07 16.75
C ASN A 55 13.41 -12.92 16.74
N GLY A 56 12.50 -12.89 17.71
CA GLY A 56 11.47 -11.86 17.85
C GLY A 56 11.77 -10.75 18.87
N HIS A 57 12.94 -10.75 19.51
CA HIS A 57 13.20 -9.92 20.70
C HIS A 57 14.46 -9.03 20.64
N ASP A 58 15.15 -8.96 19.49
CA ASP A 58 16.36 -8.14 19.29
C ASP A 58 17.47 -8.38 20.33
N GLU A 59 17.59 -9.63 20.78
CA GLU A 59 18.56 -10.05 21.78
C GLU A 59 19.22 -11.34 21.29
N PHE A 60 20.51 -11.25 20.94
CA PHE A 60 21.26 -12.35 20.35
C PHE A 60 22.38 -12.84 21.27
N SER A 61 22.89 -14.02 20.95
CA SER A 61 24.11 -14.61 21.51
C SER A 61 25.21 -13.53 21.62
N GLY A 62 25.75 -13.32 22.83
CA GLY A 62 26.85 -12.35 23.04
C GLY A 62 26.44 -10.87 23.19
N GLY A 63 25.14 -10.56 23.27
CA GLY A 63 24.64 -9.20 23.50
C GLY A 63 24.59 -8.32 22.24
N SER A 64 24.77 -8.93 21.07
CA SER A 64 24.62 -8.28 19.78
C SER A 64 23.16 -7.87 19.52
N LYS A 65 22.99 -6.79 18.75
CA LYS A 65 21.69 -6.30 18.27
C LYS A 65 21.49 -6.72 16.82
N GLY A 66 20.28 -7.16 16.50
CA GLY A 66 19.94 -7.62 15.17
C GLY A 66 19.49 -6.48 14.27
N VAL A 67 19.50 -6.75 12.97
CA VAL A 67 18.84 -5.92 11.98
C VAL A 67 17.34 -6.22 12.03
N PRO A 68 16.46 -5.22 12.24
CA PRO A 68 15.03 -5.43 12.24
C PRO A 68 14.52 -5.85 10.86
N LEU A 69 13.63 -6.84 10.85
CA LEU A 69 12.92 -7.34 9.68
C LEU A 69 11.46 -6.91 9.79
N TYR A 70 10.97 -6.21 8.78
CA TYR A 70 9.59 -5.72 8.73
C TYR A 70 8.76 -6.57 7.80
N ALA A 71 7.49 -6.78 8.15
CA ALA A 71 6.55 -7.34 7.20
C ALA A 71 6.35 -6.37 6.04
N ALA A 72 6.26 -6.90 4.82
CA ALA A 72 5.79 -6.10 3.71
C ALA A 72 4.36 -5.62 4.03
N PRO A 73 4.02 -4.33 3.79
CA PRO A 73 2.66 -3.86 3.94
C PRO A 73 1.70 -4.76 3.16
N PRO A 74 0.59 -5.23 3.76
CA PRO A 74 -0.35 -6.08 3.05
C PRO A 74 -0.83 -5.32 1.81
N ALA A 75 -0.71 -5.95 0.64
CA ALA A 75 -1.23 -5.38 -0.60
C ALA A 75 -2.73 -5.05 -0.39
N PRO A 76 -3.19 -3.84 -0.74
CA PRO A 76 -4.59 -3.50 -0.58
C PRO A 76 -5.46 -4.52 -1.33
N VAL A 77 -6.24 -5.32 -0.59
CA VAL A 77 -7.21 -6.29 -1.16
C VAL A 77 -8.46 -5.57 -1.69
N VAL A 78 -8.43 -4.24 -1.72
CA VAL A 78 -9.52 -3.41 -2.22
C VAL A 78 -9.60 -3.59 -3.74
N PRO A 79 -10.71 -4.12 -4.27
CA PRO A 79 -10.87 -4.28 -5.71
C PRO A 79 -10.79 -2.95 -6.46
N GLU A 80 -10.42 -3.01 -7.74
CA GLU A 80 -10.35 -1.83 -8.60
C GLU A 80 -11.72 -1.13 -8.72
N GLU A 81 -11.68 0.18 -8.96
CA GLU A 81 -12.88 0.97 -9.23
C GLU A 81 -13.40 0.60 -10.62
N ILE A 82 -14.72 0.38 -10.74
CA ILE A 82 -15.35 0.05 -12.02
C ILE A 82 -16.15 1.23 -12.53
N THR A 83 -16.23 1.34 -13.86
CA THR A 83 -16.98 2.40 -14.55
C THR A 83 -18.21 1.82 -15.23
N ASP A 84 -19.21 2.67 -15.49
CA ASP A 84 -20.43 2.26 -16.21
C ASP A 84 -20.07 1.66 -17.57
N GLU A 85 -19.13 2.24 -18.31
CA GLU A 85 -18.69 1.75 -19.62
C GLU A 85 -18.02 0.36 -19.54
N SER A 86 -17.12 0.14 -18.59
CA SER A 86 -16.48 -1.17 -18.40
C SER A 86 -17.44 -2.23 -17.87
N THR A 87 -18.50 -1.81 -17.19
CA THR A 87 -19.53 -2.68 -16.63
C THR A 87 -20.60 -3.02 -17.67
N GLU A 88 -20.95 -2.09 -18.56
CA GLU A 88 -21.80 -2.32 -19.73
C GLU A 88 -21.22 -3.42 -20.63
N GLN A 89 -19.91 -3.38 -20.84
CA GLN A 89 -19.19 -4.36 -21.65
C GLN A 89 -19.12 -5.75 -20.98
N ARG A 90 -19.11 -5.81 -19.64
CA ARG A 90 -19.01 -7.05 -18.85
C ARG A 90 -20.35 -7.70 -18.53
N LEU A 91 -21.40 -6.92 -18.30
CA LEU A 91 -22.73 -7.40 -17.86
C LEU A 91 -23.73 -7.59 -19.00
N MET A 92 -23.28 -7.54 -20.26
CA MET A 92 -24.13 -7.73 -21.44
C MET A 92 -25.34 -6.76 -21.48
N GLY A 93 -25.14 -5.49 -21.10
CA GLY A 93 -26.12 -4.41 -21.31
C GLY A 93 -26.27 -3.36 -20.21
N ARG A 94 -26.71 -2.15 -20.61
CA ARG A 94 -26.87 -0.94 -19.76
C ARG A 94 -27.80 -1.09 -18.56
N ARG A 95 -28.76 -2.03 -18.62
CA ARG A 95 -29.90 -2.06 -17.69
C ARG A 95 -29.48 -2.23 -16.23
N TRP A 96 -28.34 -2.87 -15.98
CA TRP A 96 -27.85 -3.17 -14.64
C TRP A 96 -26.46 -2.59 -14.35
N ALA A 97 -25.81 -1.99 -15.36
CA ALA A 97 -24.43 -1.51 -15.23
C ALA A 97 -24.32 -0.38 -14.19
N HIS A 98 -25.22 0.60 -14.28
CA HIS A 98 -25.19 1.75 -13.38
C HIS A 98 -25.40 1.39 -11.90
N SER A 99 -26.38 0.53 -11.60
CA SER A 99 -26.66 0.12 -10.22
C SER A 99 -25.57 -0.80 -9.67
N PHE A 100 -24.98 -1.65 -10.50
CA PHE A 100 -23.85 -2.49 -10.11
C PHE A 100 -22.60 -1.66 -9.83
N CYS A 101 -22.25 -0.70 -10.70
CA CYS A 101 -21.16 0.26 -10.48
C CYS A 101 -21.33 1.01 -9.17
N ALA A 102 -22.53 1.55 -8.93
CA ALA A 102 -22.83 2.27 -7.71
C ALA A 102 -22.62 1.39 -6.46
N GLY A 103 -23.16 0.16 -6.46
CA GLY A 103 -23.01 -0.76 -5.34
C GLY A 103 -21.57 -1.22 -5.12
N TRP A 104 -20.85 -1.53 -6.19
CA TRP A 104 -19.44 -1.93 -6.14
C TRP A 104 -18.56 -0.80 -5.60
N ASN A 105 -18.70 0.42 -6.14
CA ASN A 105 -17.90 1.56 -5.70
C ASN A 105 -18.28 2.01 -4.28
N ALA A 106 -19.53 1.81 -3.84
CA ALA A 106 -19.93 2.01 -2.45
C ALA A 106 -19.26 0.99 -1.51
N CYS A 107 -19.26 -0.30 -1.85
CA CYS A 107 -18.57 -1.35 -1.09
C CYS A 107 -17.05 -1.10 -1.04
N ARG A 108 -16.46 -0.72 -2.18
CA ARG A 108 -15.06 -0.31 -2.30
C ARG A 108 -14.74 0.89 -1.41
N ALA A 109 -15.60 1.91 -1.39
CA ALA A 109 -15.47 3.07 -0.53
C ALA A 109 -15.55 2.68 0.97
N ALA A 110 -16.46 1.77 1.33
CA ALA A 110 -16.57 1.25 2.68
C ALA A 110 -15.28 0.53 3.13
N MET A 111 -14.72 -0.34 2.27
CA MET A 111 -13.45 -1.03 2.52
C MET A 111 -12.28 -0.04 2.66
N LEU A 112 -12.25 1.04 1.87
CA LEU A 112 -11.23 2.10 1.99
C LEU A 112 -11.40 2.99 3.22
N SER A 113 -12.63 3.16 3.71
CA SER A 113 -12.93 3.97 4.90
C SER A 113 -12.68 3.23 6.22
N GLY A 114 -12.28 1.96 6.18
CA GLY A 114 -11.98 1.16 7.37
C GLY A 114 -13.20 0.87 8.26
N GLY A 115 -14.41 0.82 7.68
CA GLY A 115 -15.63 0.44 8.42
C GLY A 115 -16.00 1.35 9.59
N LYS A 116 -15.63 2.63 9.56
CA LYS A 116 -16.07 3.61 10.57
C LYS A 116 -17.49 4.08 10.23
N SER A 117 -18.47 3.35 10.72
CA SER A 117 -19.87 3.79 10.87
C SER A 117 -20.01 4.74 12.05
#